data_AF-A0A2N7XTF0-F1
#
_entry.id   AF-A0A2N7XTF0-F1
#
_cell.length_a   1.000
_cell.length_b   1.000
_cell.length_c   1.000
_cell.angle_alpha   90.00
_cell.angle_beta   90.00
_cell.angle_gamma   90.00
#
_symmetry.space_group_name_H-M   'P 1'
#
loop_
_entity.id
_entity.type
_entity.pdbx_description
1 polymer ?
#
loop_
_entity_poly.entity_id
_entity_poly.type
_entity_poly.pdbx_seq_one_letter_code
_entity_poly.pdbx_strand_id
1 'polypeptide(L)'
;PHKPGPQKERGRLTVVTALNADEVRERSIASFRRRTQRLKGHASNEPKEKLIREVIIPEAITIQELANRMAERAVEIIRMLMK
;
A
#
# COMPACT_ATOMS: atom_id res chain seq x y z
N PRO A 1 7.11 26.47 -14.42
CA PRO A 1 7.68 25.97 -15.70
C PRO A 1 7.98 24.45 -15.63
N HIS A 2 7.02 23.62 -16.05
CA HIS A 2 7.17 22.16 -16.09
C HIS A 2 7.90 21.77 -17.38
N LYS A 3 9.16 21.32 -17.27
CA LYS A 3 9.91 20.77 -18.41
C LYS A 3 9.21 19.48 -18.87
N PRO A 4 8.82 19.34 -20.14
CA PRO A 4 8.36 18.05 -20.65
C PRO A 4 9.55 17.08 -20.60
N GLY A 5 9.41 15.98 -19.86
CA GLY A 5 10.40 14.91 -19.83
C GLY A 5 10.60 14.29 -21.21
N PRO A 6 11.74 13.61 -21.45
CA PRO A 6 12.11 13.10 -22.76
C PRO A 6 11.01 12.21 -23.34
N GLN A 7 10.65 12.49 -24.59
CA GLN A 7 9.66 11.73 -25.35
C GLN A 7 10.12 10.28 -25.41
N LYS A 8 9.37 9.39 -24.75
CA LYS A 8 9.72 7.96 -24.66
C LYS A 8 10.02 7.43 -26.06
N GLU A 9 11.24 6.94 -26.22
CA GLU A 9 11.73 6.36 -27.47
C GLU A 9 10.68 5.40 -28.03
N ARG A 10 10.34 5.61 -29.30
CA ARG A 10 9.44 4.73 -30.04
C ARG A 10 9.97 3.30 -29.89
N GLY A 11 9.13 2.40 -29.37
CA GLY A 11 9.53 1.04 -29.06
C GLY A 11 10.25 0.37 -30.23
N ARG A 12 11.19 -0.51 -29.89
CA ARG A 12 12.05 -1.31 -30.79
C ARG A 12 11.45 -1.51 -32.20
N LEU A 13 12.16 -1.03 -33.22
CA LEU A 13 11.80 -1.22 -34.62
C LEU A 13 11.80 -2.72 -34.95
N THR A 14 10.62 -3.28 -35.07
CA THR A 14 10.32 -4.63 -35.53
C THR A 14 9.51 -4.57 -36.82
N VAL A 15 9.56 -5.60 -37.65
CA VAL A 15 8.77 -5.67 -38.90
C VAL A 15 7.27 -5.43 -38.61
N VAL A 16 6.79 -5.97 -37.48
CA VAL A 16 5.42 -5.76 -36.99
C VAL A 16 5.14 -4.28 -36.69
N THR A 17 6.06 -3.55 -36.07
CA THR A 17 5.86 -2.11 -35.80
C THR A 17 5.96 -1.24 -37.06
N ALA A 18 6.72 -1.65 -38.08
CA ALA A 18 6.83 -0.91 -39.33
C ALA A 18 5.56 -1.03 -40.19
N LEU A 19 4.93 -2.21 -40.20
CA LEU A 19 3.67 -2.45 -40.92
C LEU A 19 2.45 -1.81 -40.25
N ASN A 20 2.50 -1.59 -38.93
CA ASN A 20 1.40 -0.98 -38.15
C ASN A 20 1.73 0.46 -37.72
N ALA A 21 2.66 1.15 -38.41
CA ALA A 21 3.16 2.47 -37.99
C ALA A 21 2.11 3.58 -38.08
N ASP A 22 1.08 3.40 -38.92
CA ASP A 22 -0.05 4.33 -39.08
C ASP A 22 -1.20 4.07 -38.08
N GLU A 23 -1.16 2.96 -37.33
CA GLU A 23 -2.14 2.68 -36.29
C GLU A 23 -1.75 3.37 -34.97
N VAL A 24 -2.61 4.28 -34.51
CA VAL A 24 -2.47 4.91 -33.20
C VAL A 24 -2.67 3.84 -32.13
N ARG A 25 -1.58 3.36 -31.54
CA ARG A 25 -1.61 2.30 -30.52
C ARG A 25 -2.37 2.79 -29.28
N GLU A 26 -3.62 2.38 -29.17
CA GLU A 26 -4.44 2.66 -27.99
C GLU A 26 -3.83 2.02 -26.74
N ARG A 27 -3.96 2.69 -25.60
CA ARG A 27 -3.46 2.13 -24.33
C ARG A 27 -4.29 0.90 -23.97
N SER A 28 -3.61 -0.20 -23.66
CA SER A 28 -4.28 -1.43 -23.24
C SER A 28 -5.08 -1.25 -21.95
N ILE A 29 -6.19 -2.00 -21.83
CA ILE A 29 -7.06 -2.05 -20.64
C ILE A 29 -6.25 -2.37 -19.37
N ALA A 30 -5.26 -3.26 -19.47
CA ALA A 30 -4.36 -3.60 -18.36
C ALA A 30 -3.51 -2.41 -17.89
N SER A 31 -3.02 -1.59 -18.83
CA SER A 31 -2.26 -0.37 -18.50
C SER A 31 -3.14 0.67 -17.80
N PHE A 32 -4.38 0.81 -18.25
CA PHE A 32 -5.36 1.69 -17.61
C PHE A 32 -5.72 1.22 -16.19
N ARG A 33 -5.96 -0.08 -16.01
CA ARG A 33 -6.24 -0.70 -14.69
C ARG A 33 -5.08 -0.52 -13.71
N ARG A 34 -3.83 -0.77 -14.14
CA ARG A 34 -2.65 -0.55 -13.28
C ARG A 34 -2.47 0.91 -12.88
N ARG A 35 -2.72 1.85 -13.80
CA ARG A 35 -2.64 3.29 -13.52
C ARG A 35 -3.70 3.73 -12.50
N THR A 36 -4.95 3.33 -12.69
CA THR A 36 -6.04 3.65 -11.77
C THR A 36 -5.82 3.03 -10.39
N GLN A 37 -5.31 1.80 -10.30
CA GLN A 37 -4.96 1.16 -9.03
C GLN A 37 -3.82 1.89 -8.29
N ARG A 38 -2.78 2.36 -9.00
CA ARG A 38 -1.71 3.17 -8.38
C ARG A 38 -2.21 4.53 -7.89
N LEU A 39 -3.09 5.18 -8.64
CA LEU A 39 -3.71 6.44 -8.23
C LEU A 39 -4.64 6.26 -7.01
N LYS A 40 -5.32 5.10 -6.91
CA LYS A 40 -6.18 4.75 -5.78
C LYS A 40 -5.41 4.16 -4.58
N GLY A 41 -4.17 3.73 -4.77
CA GLY A 41 -3.37 2.94 -3.83
C GLY A 41 -2.72 3.70 -2.68
N HIS A 42 -3.04 4.98 -2.49
CA HIS A 42 -2.62 5.76 -1.32
C HIS A 42 -3.81 6.24 -0.49
N ALA A 43 -4.94 5.53 -0.56
CA ALA A 43 -6.02 5.73 0.39
C ALA A 43 -5.64 5.11 1.74
N SER A 44 -5.32 6.02 2.67
CA SER A 44 -5.44 5.83 4.11
C SER A 44 -4.38 4.95 4.78
N ASN A 45 -3.17 5.52 4.91
CA ASN A 45 -2.43 5.40 6.18
C ASN A 45 -3.03 6.37 7.21
N GLU A 46 -4.36 6.40 7.31
CA GLU A 46 -4.98 7.12 8.42
C GLU A 46 -4.66 6.31 9.68
N PRO A 47 -4.17 6.97 10.74
CA PRO A 47 -3.95 6.30 12.01
C PRO A 47 -5.29 5.72 12.43
N LYS A 48 -5.40 4.39 12.40
CA LYS A 48 -6.56 3.69 12.94
C LYS A 48 -6.74 4.20 14.36
N GLU A 49 -7.89 4.81 14.64
CA GLU A 49 -8.22 5.26 16.00
C GLU A 49 -8.07 4.07 16.94
N LYS A 50 -7.36 4.30 18.05
CA LYS A 50 -7.15 3.26 19.05
C LYS A 50 -8.51 2.91 19.65
N LEU A 51 -8.98 1.70 19.37
CA LEU A 51 -10.20 1.20 19.97
C LEU A 51 -9.94 0.95 21.47
N ILE A 52 -10.58 1.75 22.31
CA ILE A 52 -10.53 1.60 23.76
C ILE A 52 -11.44 0.41 24.11
N ARG A 53 -10.86 -0.64 24.67
CA ARG A 53 -11.58 -1.81 25.18
C ARG A 53 -11.38 -1.91 26.68
N GLU A 54 -12.46 -2.10 27.41
CA GLU A 54 -12.38 -2.45 28.83
C GLU A 54 -11.98 -3.93 28.95
N VAL A 55 -10.85 -4.18 29.62
CA VAL A 55 -10.32 -5.53 29.83
C VAL A 55 -10.31 -5.82 31.32
N ILE A 56 -11.03 -6.86 31.73
CA ILE A 56 -11.01 -7.35 33.12
C ILE A 56 -9.70 -8.11 33.34
N ILE A 57 -8.89 -7.65 34.30
CA ILE A 57 -7.57 -8.21 34.62
C ILE A 57 -7.70 -9.11 35.87
N PRO A 58 -7.36 -10.41 35.78
CA PRO A 58 -7.30 -11.31 36.94
C PRO A 58 -6.03 -11.07 37.78
N GLU A 59 -5.90 -11.75 38.93
CA GLU A 59 -4.74 -11.60 39.83
C GLU A 59 -3.40 -11.87 39.14
N ALA A 60 -3.34 -12.89 38.27
CA ALA A 60 -2.18 -13.21 37.45
C ALA A 60 -2.60 -13.39 35.99
N ILE A 61 -1.87 -12.76 35.06
CA ILE A 61 -2.09 -12.86 33.61
C ILE A 61 -0.74 -12.87 32.89
N THR A 62 -0.62 -13.63 31.81
CA THR A 62 0.60 -13.61 30.99
C THR A 62 0.60 -12.41 30.03
N ILE A 63 1.79 -11.96 29.63
CA ILE A 63 1.96 -10.83 28.69
C ILE A 63 1.28 -11.14 27.34
N GLN A 64 1.36 -12.39 26.89
CA GLN A 64 0.73 -12.83 25.66
C GLN A 64 -0.80 -12.74 25.73
N GLU A 65 -1.40 -13.17 26.85
CA GLU A 65 -2.85 -13.07 27.05
C GLU A 65 -3.31 -11.62 27.14
N LEU A 66 -2.58 -10.77 27.86
CA LEU A 66 -2.89 -9.35 27.95
C LEU A 66 -2.81 -8.67 26.57
N ALA A 67 -1.77 -8.97 25.79
CA ALA A 67 -1.60 -8.47 24.42
C ALA A 67 -2.78 -8.83 23.52
N ASN A 68 -3.23 -10.09 23.58
CA ASN A 68 -4.39 -10.55 22.81
C ASN A 68 -5.68 -9.85 23.25
N ARG A 69 -5.91 -9.66 24.55
CA ARG A 69 -7.12 -8.96 25.06
C ARG A 69 -7.13 -7.48 24.69
N MET A 70 -5.98 -6.81 24.75
CA MET A 70 -5.83 -5.40 24.35
C MET A 70 -5.78 -5.22 22.82
N ALA A 71 -5.57 -6.31 22.07
CA ALA A 71 -5.21 -6.30 20.65
C ALA A 71 -4.00 -5.38 20.35
N GLU A 72 -3.03 -5.39 21.25
CA GLU A 72 -1.81 -4.60 21.19
C GLU A 72 -0.58 -5.52 21.06
N ARG A 73 0.54 -4.98 20.60
CA ARG A 73 1.77 -5.77 20.48
C ARG A 73 2.38 -6.05 21.84
N ALA A 74 2.77 -7.30 22.09
CA ALA A 74 3.46 -7.70 23.34
C ALA A 74 4.69 -6.83 23.64
N VAL A 75 5.46 -6.44 22.62
CA VAL A 75 6.64 -5.57 22.78
C VAL A 75 6.30 -4.20 23.38
N GLU A 76 5.15 -3.62 23.00
CA GLU A 76 4.73 -2.30 23.53
C GLU A 76 4.29 -2.43 24.99
N ILE A 77 3.64 -3.53 25.36
CA ILE A 77 3.24 -3.82 26.75
C ILE A 77 4.48 -4.03 27.62
N ILE A 78 5.45 -4.82 27.15
CA ILE A 78 6.73 -5.03 27.85
C ILE A 78 7.42 -3.69 28.08
N ARG A 79 7.50 -2.85 27.05
CA ARG A 79 8.13 -1.53 27.14
C ARG A 79 7.41 -0.61 28.14
N MET A 80 6.10 -0.74 28.28
CA MET A 80 5.32 0.02 29.27
C MET A 80 5.52 -0.48 30.71
N LEU A 81 5.69 -1.79 30.92
CA LEU A 81 5.92 -2.37 32.23
C LEU A 81 7.37 -2.24 32.74
N MET A 82 8.34 -2.17 31.82
CA MET A 82 9.78 -2.11 32.14
C MET A 82 10.35 -0.69 32.16
N LYS A 83 9.50 0.34 32.04
CA LYS A 83 9.94 1.74 32.06
C LYS A 83 9.98 2.29 33.47
#